data_AF-A0A932EBW9-F1
#
_entry.id   AF-A0A932EBW9-F1
#
_cell.length_a   1.000
_cell.length_b   1.000
_cell.length_c   1.000
_cell.angle_alpha   90.00
_cell.angle_beta   90.00
_cell.angle_gamma   90.00
#
_symmetry.space_group_name_H-M   'P 1'
#
loop_
_entity.id
_entity.type
_entity.pdbx_description
1 polymer ?
#
loop_
_entity_poly.entity_id
_entity_poly.type
_entity_poly.pdbx_seq_one_letter_code
_entity_poly.pdbx_strand_id
1 'polypeptide(L)'
;LLIFLLFTFYFLLSLPSPLLFDHLLWGTVSAGFFLFLFLVTRGRGMGFGDVKLSFVLGSLLGYPASLVWLFLAFLTGGAIGIILILAGKARFGQHIPFGPFLLFAAAVAFGFGEVLFKWYLLLL
;
A
#
# COMPACT_ATOMS: atom_id res chain seq x y z
N LEU A 1 -6.27 -12.74 3.00
CA LEU A 1 -7.00 -11.87 2.03
C LEU A 1 -8.48 -11.77 2.37
N LEU A 2 -9.23 -12.88 2.44
CA LEU A 2 -10.67 -12.86 2.72
C LEU A 2 -11.01 -12.14 4.04
N ILE A 3 -10.28 -12.42 5.12
CA ILE A 3 -10.47 -11.77 6.42
C ILE A 3 -10.31 -10.25 6.31
N PHE A 4 -9.26 -9.78 5.64
CA PHE A 4 -9.04 -8.34 5.41
C PHE A 4 -10.15 -7.72 4.58
N LEU A 5 -10.66 -8.43 3.57
CA LEU A 5 -11.76 -7.96 2.74
C LEU A 5 -13.05 -7.83 3.54
N LEU A 6 -13.40 -8.84 4.34
CA LEU A 6 -14.57 -8.80 5.23
C LEU A 6 -14.45 -7.69 6.27
N PHE A 7 -13.27 -7.54 6.87
CA PHE A 7 -12.98 -6.47 7.83
C PHE A 7 -13.12 -5.09 7.18
N THR A 8 -12.52 -4.89 6.00
CA THR A 8 -12.61 -3.62 5.26
C THR A 8 -14.04 -3.32 4.84
N PHE A 9 -14.79 -4.34 4.40
CA PHE A 9 -16.19 -4.18 4.05
C PHE A 9 -17.04 -3.78 5.26
N TYR A 10 -16.87 -4.45 6.40
CA TYR A 10 -17.55 -4.08 7.64
C TYR A 10 -17.19 -2.67 8.09
N PHE A 11 -15.92 -2.29 8.00
CA PHE A 11 -15.43 -0.95 8.32
C PHE A 11 -16.04 0.12 7.40
N LEU A 12 -16.11 -0.13 6.09
CA LEU A 12 -16.72 0.83 5.15
C LEU A 12 -18.21 1.06 5.43
N LEU A 13 -18.93 0.02 5.89
CA LEU A 13 -20.35 0.14 6.25
C LEU A 13 -20.59 0.98 7.50
N SER A 14 -19.60 1.11 8.39
CA SER A 14 -19.72 1.95 9.58
C SER A 14 -19.39 3.42 9.33
N LEU A 15 -18.89 3.77 8.13
CA LEU A 15 -18.49 5.13 7.80
C LEU A 15 -19.68 6.00 7.33
N PRO A 16 -19.68 7.29 7.67
CA PRO A 16 -20.52 8.31 7.03
C PRO A 16 -20.30 8.36 5.51
N SER A 17 -21.33 8.73 4.75
CA SER A 17 -21.27 8.75 3.28
C SER A 17 -20.09 9.54 2.69
N PRO A 18 -19.67 10.72 3.20
CA PRO A 18 -18.55 11.45 2.62
C PRO A 18 -17.21 10.72 2.79
N LEU A 19 -17.02 10.08 3.95
CA LEU A 19 -15.81 9.31 4.25
C LEU A 19 -15.78 8.01 3.44
N LEU A 20 -16.93 7.36 3.25
CA LEU A 20 -17.02 6.18 2.40
C LEU A 20 -16.50 6.47 0.97
N PHE A 21 -16.89 7.60 0.38
CA PHE A 21 -16.38 8.00 -0.93
C PHE A 21 -14.87 8.21 -0.93
N ASP A 22 -14.32 8.92 0.06
CA ASP A 22 -12.86 9.13 0.16
C ASP A 22 -12.10 7.79 0.22
N HIS A 23 -12.52 6.91 1.11
CA HIS A 23 -11.92 5.59 1.28
C HIS A 23 -11.96 4.77 -0.02
N LEU A 24 -13.13 4.67 -0.68
CA LEU A 24 -13.24 3.96 -1.95
C LEU A 24 -12.38 4.59 -3.06
N LEU A 25 -12.33 5.92 -3.14
CA LEU A 25 -11.50 6.64 -4.09
C LEU A 25 -10.02 6.28 -3.89
N TRP A 26 -9.52 6.33 -2.66
CA TRP A 26 -8.13 5.97 -2.37
C TRP A 26 -7.82 4.49 -2.61
N GLY A 27 -8.77 3.60 -2.36
CA GLY A 27 -8.68 2.20 -2.77
C GLY A 27 -8.55 2.03 -4.29
N THR A 28 -9.36 2.74 -5.08
CA THR A 28 -9.29 2.69 -6.54
C THR A 28 -8.01 3.33 -7.07
N VAL A 29 -7.58 4.47 -6.51
CA VAL A 29 -6.36 5.16 -6.91
C VAL A 29 -5.12 4.30 -6.64
N SER A 30 -5.01 3.71 -5.45
CA SER A 30 -3.88 2.83 -5.12
C SER A 30 -3.87 1.59 -6.02
N ALA A 31 -5.03 0.95 -6.22
CA ALA A 31 -5.16 -0.20 -7.09
C ALA A 31 -4.81 0.13 -8.54
N GLY A 32 -5.25 1.29 -9.05
CA GLY A 32 -4.93 1.78 -10.38
C GLY A 32 -3.44 2.00 -10.56
N PHE A 33 -2.78 2.63 -9.58
CA PHE A 33 -1.33 2.82 -9.59
C PHE A 33 -0.56 1.50 -9.63
N PHE A 34 -0.94 0.53 -8.78
CA PHE A 34 -0.31 -0.78 -8.75
C PHE A 34 -0.63 -1.65 -9.96
N LEU A 35 -1.84 -1.53 -10.53
CA LEU A 35 -2.22 -2.18 -11.77
C LEU A 35 -1.41 -1.62 -12.95
N PHE A 36 -1.19 -0.31 -12.99
CA PHE A 36 -0.31 0.31 -13.97
C PHE A 36 1.12 -0.27 -13.89
N LEU A 37 1.69 -0.36 -12.69
CA LEU A 37 3.00 -1.00 -12.48
C LEU A 37 3.02 -2.47 -12.91
N PHE A 38 1.96 -3.22 -12.60
CA PHE A 38 1.81 -4.62 -13.02
C PHE A 38 1.80 -4.75 -14.55
N LEU A 39 1.05 -3.90 -15.25
CA LEU A 39 0.95 -3.92 -16.71
C LEU A 39 2.27 -3.54 -17.38
N VAL A 40 2.93 -2.47 -16.91
CA VAL A 40 4.23 -2.02 -17.44
C VAL A 40 5.31 -3.06 -17.23
N THR A 41 5.36 -3.71 -16.07
CA THR A 41 6.34 -4.76 -15.77
C THR A 41 5.96 -6.13 -16.33
N ARG A 42 4.80 -6.25 -17.02
CA ARG A 42 4.21 -7.51 -17.50
C ARG A 42 4.16 -8.59 -16.41
N GLY A 43 3.87 -8.20 -15.18
CA GLY A 43 3.83 -9.08 -14.01
C GLY A 43 5.18 -9.61 -13.51
N ARG A 44 6.31 -9.16 -14.08
CA ARG A 44 7.65 -9.56 -13.61
C ARG A 44 8.04 -8.86 -12.32
N GLY A 45 7.62 -7.60 -12.15
CA GLY A 45 7.98 -6.80 -10.98
C GLY A 45 7.16 -7.18 -9.75
N MET A 46 5.85 -7.31 -9.94
CA MET A 46 4.89 -7.44 -8.84
C MET A 46 3.76 -8.42 -9.22
N GLY A 47 3.25 -9.16 -8.24
CA GLY A 47 2.18 -10.12 -8.44
C GLY A 47 0.80 -9.44 -8.50
N PHE A 48 -0.16 -10.06 -9.20
CA PHE A 48 -1.54 -9.55 -9.22
C PHE A 48 -2.21 -9.57 -7.83
N GLY A 49 -1.73 -10.42 -6.92
CA GLY A 49 -2.14 -10.42 -5.52
C GLY A 49 -1.87 -9.09 -4.82
N ASP A 50 -0.75 -8.43 -5.14
CA ASP A 50 -0.36 -7.15 -4.55
C ASP A 50 -1.29 -6.02 -5.03
N VAL A 51 -1.77 -6.10 -6.28
CA VAL A 51 -2.79 -5.16 -6.83
C VAL A 51 -4.09 -5.28 -6.01
N LYS A 52 -4.56 -6.50 -5.79
CA LYS A 52 -5.77 -6.75 -4.98
C LYS A 52 -5.60 -6.29 -3.54
N LEU A 53 -4.44 -6.57 -2.94
CA LEU A 53 -4.11 -6.10 -1.59
C LEU A 53 -4.13 -4.57 -1.53
N SER A 54 -3.58 -3.89 -2.54
CA SER A 54 -3.54 -2.44 -2.56
C SER A 54 -4.92 -1.79 -2.60
N PHE A 55 -5.89 -2.40 -3.29
CA PHE A 55 -7.28 -1.95 -3.28
C PHE A 55 -7.90 -2.02 -1.88
N VAL A 56 -7.71 -3.17 -1.21
CA VAL A 56 -8.24 -3.41 0.14
C VAL A 56 -7.59 -2.47 1.15
N LEU A 57 -6.27 -2.33 1.11
CA LEU A 57 -5.52 -1.49 2.04
C LEU A 57 -5.76 0.00 1.80
N GLY A 58 -5.84 0.45 0.54
CA GLY A 58 -6.19 1.84 0.21
C GLY A 58 -7.61 2.18 0.64
N SER A 59 -8.56 1.27 0.44
CA SER A 59 -9.94 1.41 0.93
C SER A 59 -10.01 1.45 2.45
N LEU A 60 -9.15 0.71 3.13
CA LEU A 60 -9.12 0.68 4.59
C LEU A 60 -8.55 1.98 5.18
N LEU A 61 -7.51 2.53 4.56
CA LEU A 61 -6.75 3.65 5.13
C LEU A 61 -7.34 5.02 4.82
N GLY A 62 -7.87 5.25 3.61
CA GLY A 62 -8.39 6.56 3.20
C GLY A 62 -7.32 7.66 3.18
N TYR A 63 -7.75 8.92 3.04
CA TYR A 63 -6.88 10.09 3.13
C TYR A 63 -6.69 10.53 4.59
N PRO A 64 -5.49 10.98 4.99
CA PRO A 64 -4.22 11.05 4.26
C PRO A 64 -3.34 9.80 4.44
N ALA A 65 -3.76 8.84 5.28
CA ALA A 65 -2.95 7.69 5.66
C ALA A 65 -2.49 6.84 4.47
N SER A 66 -3.28 6.77 3.39
CA SER A 66 -2.92 6.06 2.15
C SER A 66 -1.66 6.59 1.48
N LEU A 67 -1.39 7.90 1.56
CA LEU A 67 -0.17 8.48 1.00
C LEU A 67 1.07 8.07 1.79
N VAL A 68 0.98 8.15 3.12
CA VAL A 68 2.05 7.71 4.02
C VAL A 68 2.31 6.22 3.84
N TRP A 69 1.24 5.42 3.71
CA TRP A 69 1.33 4.00 3.44
C TRP A 69 2.08 3.68 2.15
N LEU A 70 1.69 4.30 1.02
CA LEU A 70 2.37 4.12 -0.27
C LEU A 70 3.85 4.46 -0.14
N PHE A 71 4.16 5.61 0.46
CA PHE A 71 5.53 6.03 0.68
C PHE A 71 6.33 5.03 1.50
N LEU A 72 5.81 4.59 2.64
CA LEU A 72 6.47 3.61 3.52
C LEU A 72 6.63 2.24 2.84
N ALA A 73 5.65 1.80 2.04
CA ALA A 73 5.74 0.54 1.31
C ALA A 73 6.89 0.56 0.31
N PHE A 74 7.04 1.63 -0.48
CA PHE A 74 8.16 1.79 -1.40
C PHE A 74 9.50 1.99 -0.69
N LEU A 75 9.52 2.76 0.40
CA LEU A 75 10.73 2.99 1.17
C LEU A 75 11.27 1.68 1.77
N THR A 76 10.39 0.91 2.43
CA THR A 76 10.78 -0.36 3.07
C THR A 76 11.08 -1.46 2.05
N GLY A 77 10.23 -1.63 1.04
CA GLY A 77 10.44 -2.62 -0.02
C GLY A 77 11.66 -2.32 -0.87
N GLY A 78 11.91 -1.04 -1.19
CA GLY A 78 13.09 -0.59 -1.91
C GLY A 78 14.37 -0.77 -1.09
N ALA A 79 14.38 -0.33 0.18
CA ALA A 79 15.54 -0.48 1.06
C ALA A 79 15.92 -1.96 1.24
N ILE A 80 14.95 -2.83 1.53
CA ILE A 80 15.21 -4.26 1.70
C ILE A 80 15.62 -4.91 0.38
N GLY A 81 15.00 -4.51 -0.74
CA GLY A 81 15.40 -4.95 -2.08
C GLY A 81 16.87 -4.62 -2.37
N ILE A 82 17.30 -3.38 -2.09
CA ILE A 82 18.69 -2.95 -2.26
C ILE A 82 19.63 -3.75 -1.34
N ILE A 83 19.29 -3.91 -0.06
CA ILE A 83 20.11 -4.68 0.89
C ILE A 83 20.28 -6.13 0.41
N LEU A 84 19.22 -6.77 -0.09
CA LEU A 84 19.29 -8.14 -0.61
C LEU A 84 20.17 -8.26 -1.87
N ILE A 85 20.12 -7.26 -2.75
CA ILE A 85 20.98 -7.20 -3.94
C ILE A 85 22.45 -7.04 -3.51
N LEU A 86 22.74 -6.11 -2.60
CA LEU A 86 24.10 -5.89 -2.08
C LEU A 86 24.64 -7.10 -1.31
N ALA A 87 23.79 -7.82 -0.60
CA ALA A 87 24.15 -9.05 0.10
C ALA A 87 24.32 -10.26 -0.83
N GLY A 88 24.13 -10.10 -2.15
CA GLY A 88 24.20 -11.18 -3.14
C GLY A 88 23.07 -12.21 -3.03
N LYS A 89 22.03 -11.94 -2.23
CA LYS A 89 20.88 -12.82 -1.99
C LYS A 89 19.75 -12.63 -2.99
N ALA A 90 19.76 -11.52 -3.73
CA ALA A 90 18.83 -11.25 -4.82
C ALA A 90 19.56 -10.70 -6.05
N ARG A 91 18.98 -10.87 -7.23
CA ARG A 91 19.47 -10.28 -8.48
C ARG A 91 18.59 -9.11 -8.91
N PHE A 92 19.17 -8.16 -9.61
CA PHE A 92 18.40 -7.08 -10.25
C PHE A 92 17.38 -7.69 -11.22
N GLY A 93 16.11 -7.29 -11.10
CA GLY A 93 15.01 -7.85 -11.88
C GLY A 93 14.46 -9.20 -11.39
N GLN A 94 14.97 -9.73 -10.26
CA GLN A 94 14.35 -10.87 -9.59
C GLN A 94 13.03 -10.45 -8.95
N HIS A 95 12.02 -11.31 -9.07
CA HIS A 95 10.72 -11.08 -8.45
C HIS A 95 10.83 -11.16 -6.93
N ILE A 96 10.55 -10.05 -6.25
CA ILE A 96 10.44 -9.99 -4.79
C ILE A 96 8.97 -9.70 -4.48
N PRO A 97 8.30 -10.55 -3.68
CA PRO A 97 6.88 -10.33 -3.35
C PRO A 97 6.74 -9.02 -2.58
N PHE A 98 5.94 -8.08 -3.08
CA PHE A 98 5.79 -6.75 -2.48
C PHE A 98 4.76 -6.74 -1.34
N GLY A 99 3.86 -7.73 -1.31
CA GLY A 99 2.81 -7.91 -0.31
C GLY A 99 3.24 -7.76 1.16
N PRO A 100 4.34 -8.36 1.64
CA PRO A 100 4.79 -8.19 3.02
C PRO A 100 5.09 -6.72 3.39
N PHE A 101 5.68 -5.96 2.46
CA PHE A 101 5.97 -4.54 2.67
C PHE A 101 4.71 -3.68 2.64
N LEU A 102 3.75 -4.02 1.77
CA LEU A 102 2.42 -3.38 1.76
C LEU A 102 1.68 -3.56 3.09
N LEU A 103 1.68 -4.78 3.64
CA LEU A 103 1.05 -5.09 4.91
C LEU A 103 1.75 -4.40 6.08
N PHE A 104 3.08 -4.43 6.10
CA PHE A 104 3.87 -3.74 7.13
C PHE A 104 3.60 -2.24 7.14
N ALA A 105 3.70 -1.59 5.97
CA ALA A 105 3.42 -0.17 5.84
C ALA A 105 1.98 0.15 6.23
N ALA A 106 1.01 -0.73 5.91
CA ALA A 106 -0.40 -0.48 6.24
C ALA A 106 -0.64 -0.56 7.75
N ALA A 107 -0.01 -1.50 8.44
CA ALA A 107 -0.07 -1.57 9.90
C ALA A 107 0.47 -0.29 10.55
N VAL A 108 1.57 0.25 10.04
CA VAL A 108 2.14 1.52 10.52
C VAL A 108 1.23 2.70 10.20
N ALA A 109 0.76 2.82 8.96
CA ALA A 109 -0.09 3.92 8.51
C ALA A 109 -1.47 3.92 9.16
N PHE A 110 -2.02 2.75 9.52
CA PHE A 110 -3.31 2.66 10.22
C PHE A 110 -3.25 3.30 11.61
N GLY A 111 -2.13 3.14 12.33
CA GLY A 111 -1.97 3.73 13.67
C GLY A 111 -1.38 5.15 13.66
N PHE A 112 -0.48 5.44 12.72
CA PHE A 112 0.35 6.66 12.74
C PHE A 112 0.24 7.50 11.47
N GLY A 113 -0.55 7.10 10.48
CA GLY A 113 -0.59 7.75 9.17
C GLY A 113 -0.94 9.24 9.24
N GLU A 114 -1.97 9.60 10.01
CA GLU A 114 -2.32 11.03 10.19
C GLU A 114 -1.22 11.82 10.89
N VAL A 115 -0.62 11.25 11.93
CA VAL A 115 0.45 11.90 12.69
C VAL A 115 1.64 12.13 11.77
N LEU A 116 2.12 11.09 11.10
CA LEU A 116 3.24 11.16 10.15
C LEU A 116 2.97 12.16 9.03
N PHE A 117 1.74 12.23 8.52
CA PHE A 117 1.38 13.20 7.49
C PHE A 117 1.46 14.65 8.02
N LYS A 118 0.99 14.90 9.24
CA LYS A 118 1.12 16.22 9.89
C LYS A 118 2.58 16.61 10.12
N TRP A 119 3.40 15.68 10.60
CA TRP A 119 4.85 15.89 10.74
C TRP A 119 5.51 16.25 9.40
N TYR A 120 5.12 15.57 8.32
CA TYR A 120 5.60 15.89 6.98
C TYR A 120 5.22 17.31 6.55
N LEU A 121 3.97 17.73 6.78
CA LEU A 121 3.52 19.09 6.45
C LEU A 121 4.19 20.17 7.31
N LEU A 122 4.56 19.88 8.56
CA LEU A 122 5.26 20.83 9.43
C LEU A 122 6.72 21.05 9.06
N LEU A 123 7.34 20.08 8.39
CA LEU A 123 8.71 20.17 7.91
C LEU A 123 8.85 20.97 6.61
N LEU A 124 7.73 21.32 5.98
CA LEU A 124 7.63 21.95 4.66
C LEU A 124 7.31 23.44 4.80
#